data_AF-A0A0S8GPL0-F1
#
_entry.id   AF-A0A0S8GPL0-F1
#
_cell.length_a   1.000
_cell.length_b   1.000
_cell.length_c   1.000
_cell.angle_alpha   90.00
_cell.angle_beta   90.00
_cell.angle_gamma   90.00
#
_symmetry.space_group_name_H-M   'P 1'
#
loop_
_entity.id
_entity.type
_entity.pdbx_description
1 polymer ?
#
loop_
_entity_poly.entity_id
_entity_poly.type
_entity_poly.pdbx_seq_one_letter_code
_entity_poly.pdbx_strand_id
1 'polypeptide(L)'
;MVTLKDGDFLAELAKPMLPSKEIKIALPSGMAVMSVQVANTEKEEIAGEYHIFPAQPPVKIGLSDENVDFVEPDNEIYSSSQPYPSKLV
;
A
#
# COMPACT_ATOMS: atom_id res chain seq x y z
N MET A 1 5.47 1.52 11.78
CA MET A 1 5.39 1.40 10.31
C MET A 1 5.82 -0.02 9.93
N VAL A 2 4.96 -0.78 9.25
CA VAL A 2 5.28 -2.13 8.79
C VAL A 2 6.06 -2.00 7.49
N THR A 3 7.16 -2.73 7.31
CA THR A 3 8.03 -2.59 6.14
C THR A 3 8.29 -3.94 5.46
N LEU A 4 8.54 -3.91 4.16
CA LEU A 4 8.94 -5.06 3.35
C LEU A 4 10.29 -4.75 2.70
N LYS A 5 11.20 -5.72 2.70
CA LYS A 5 12.52 -5.54 2.08
C LYS A 5 12.39 -5.29 0.58
N ASP A 6 13.01 -4.21 0.12
CA ASP A 6 12.94 -3.72 -1.27
C ASP A 6 11.50 -3.47 -1.74
N GLY A 7 10.61 -3.15 -0.79
CA GLY A 7 9.23 -2.73 -1.05
C GLY A 7 9.09 -1.22 -0.92
N ASP A 8 8.03 -0.71 -1.54
CA ASP A 8 7.52 0.64 -1.35
C ASP A 8 6.17 0.56 -0.63
N PHE A 9 5.35 1.61 -0.65
CA PHE A 9 4.06 1.66 0.03
C PHE A 9 2.90 1.92 -0.92
N LEU A 10 1.76 1.32 -0.60
CA LEU A 10 0.49 1.82 -1.09
C LEU A 10 0.25 3.21 -0.53
N ALA A 11 0.12 4.19 -1.43
CA ALA A 11 0.06 5.61 -1.09
C ALA A 11 -1.31 6.24 -1.46
N GLU A 12 -2.38 5.45 -1.44
CA GLU A 12 -3.73 5.99 -1.59
C GLU A 12 -4.11 6.80 -0.34
N LEU A 13 -4.30 8.11 -0.50
CA LEU A 13 -4.54 9.07 0.57
C LEU A 13 -5.55 8.56 1.62
N ALA A 14 -5.22 8.71 2.91
CA ALA A 14 -6.02 8.31 4.07
C ALA A 14 -6.26 6.79 4.25
N LYS A 15 -5.84 5.94 3.29
CA LYS A 15 -5.96 4.48 3.39
C LYS A 15 -4.74 3.86 4.09
N PRO A 16 -4.82 2.60 4.56
CA PRO A 16 -3.69 1.94 5.21
C PRO A 16 -2.42 1.93 4.34
N MET A 17 -1.35 2.55 4.84
CA MET A 17 -0.04 2.61 4.19
C MET A 17 0.69 1.26 4.36
N LEU A 18 0.28 0.27 3.58
CA LEU A 18 0.86 -1.07 3.59
C LEU A 18 2.02 -1.19 2.61
N PRO A 19 3.07 -1.95 2.95
CA PRO A 19 4.17 -2.16 2.03
C PRO A 19 3.74 -3.04 0.84
N SER A 20 4.19 -2.68 -0.35
CA SER A 20 3.97 -3.41 -1.60
C SER A 20 5.30 -3.55 -2.36
N LYS A 21 5.36 -4.46 -3.33
CA LYS A 21 6.57 -4.64 -4.15
C LYS A 21 6.22 -4.55 -5.62
N GLU A 22 6.75 -3.53 -6.28
CA GLU A 22 6.62 -3.37 -7.72
C GLU A 22 7.68 -4.20 -8.46
N ILE A 23 7.25 -4.95 -9.48
CA ILE A 23 8.13 -5.74 -10.32
C ILE A 23 7.94 -5.29 -11.77
N LYS A 24 9.05 -4.97 -12.45
CA LYS A 24 9.04 -4.60 -13.86
C LYS A 24 9.25 -5.84 -14.71
N ILE A 25 8.33 -6.07 -15.65
CA ILE A 25 8.37 -7.20 -16.59
C ILE A 25 8.53 -6.63 -18.00
N ALA A 26 9.50 -7.14 -18.75
CA ALA A 26 9.69 -6.78 -20.14
C ALA A 26 8.56 -7.36 -20.99
N LEU A 27 7.84 -6.51 -21.71
CA LEU A 27 6.82 -6.92 -22.67
C LEU A 27 7.39 -6.90 -24.09
N PRO A 28 7.20 -7.96 -24.88
CA PRO A 28 7.57 -7.94 -26.28
C PRO A 28 6.84 -6.84 -27.04
N SER A 29 7.50 -6.31 -28.08
CA SER A 29 6.92 -5.27 -28.93
C SER A 29 5.58 -5.74 -29.51
N GLY A 30 4.55 -4.89 -29.41
CA GLY A 30 3.21 -5.18 -29.91
C GLY A 30 2.35 -6.08 -29.00
N MET A 31 2.85 -6.52 -27.85
CA MET A 31 2.05 -7.28 -26.87
C MET A 31 1.44 -6.38 -25.80
N ALA A 32 0.28 -6.79 -25.28
CA ALA A 32 -0.41 -6.17 -24.16
C ALA A 32 -0.58 -7.17 -23.02
N VAL A 33 -0.50 -6.69 -21.78
CA VAL A 33 -0.84 -7.49 -20.60
C VAL A 33 -2.36 -7.68 -20.56
N MET A 34 -2.79 -8.94 -20.50
CA MET A 34 -4.22 -9.26 -20.39
C MET A 34 -4.65 -9.48 -18.95
N SER A 35 -3.87 -10.25 -18.19
CA SER A 35 -4.14 -10.51 -16.77
C SER A 35 -2.87 -10.99 -16.06
N VAL A 36 -2.86 -10.86 -14.73
CA VAL A 36 -1.90 -11.50 -13.85
C VAL A 36 -2.67 -12.53 -13.02
N GLN A 37 -2.13 -13.74 -12.91
CA GLN A 37 -2.75 -14.83 -12.15
C GLN A 37 -1.81 -15.27 -11.04
N VAL A 38 -2.34 -15.35 -9.82
CA VAL A 38 -1.61 -15.87 -8.66
C VAL A 38 -1.71 -17.39 -8.70
N ALA A 39 -0.61 -18.06 -9.00
CA ALA A 39 -0.56 -19.53 -9.06
C ALA A 39 -0.53 -20.18 -7.67
N ASN A 40 0.10 -19.53 -6.69
CA ASN A 40 0.18 -19.99 -5.32
C ASN A 40 0.34 -18.80 -4.34
N THR A 41 -0.12 -18.97 -3.10
CA THR A 41 0.04 -18.00 -2.01
C THR A 41 0.14 -18.73 -0.68
N GLU A 42 1.05 -18.28 0.17
CA GLU A 42 1.16 -18.70 1.56
C GLU A 42 0.89 -17.49 2.44
N LYS A 43 0.23 -17.72 3.58
CA LYS A 43 -0.13 -16.68 4.54
C LYS A 43 0.34 -17.10 5.91
N GLU A 44 0.91 -16.13 6.63
CA GLU A 44 1.31 -16.27 8.02
C GLU A 44 0.65 -15.15 8.82
N GLU A 45 0.12 -15.50 9.99
CA GLU A 45 -0.51 -14.54 10.89
C GLU A 45 0.56 -13.87 11.76
N ILE A 46 0.56 -12.54 11.78
CA ILE A 46 1.40 -11.76 12.67
C ILE A 46 0.59 -11.49 13.94
N ALA A 47 1.01 -12.07 15.06
CA ALA A 47 0.29 -11.98 16.31
C ALA A 47 0.20 -10.53 16.82
N GLY A 48 -1.02 -10.10 17.18
CA GLY A 48 -1.29 -8.79 17.77
C GLY A 48 -2.36 -8.00 17.01
N GLU A 49 -2.66 -6.81 17.51
CA GLU A 49 -3.55 -5.85 16.86
C GLU A 49 -2.75 -4.59 16.50
N TYR A 50 -2.91 -4.12 15.27
CA TYR A 50 -2.14 -3.00 14.74
C TYR A 50 -3.05 -1.99 14.07
N HIS A 51 -2.91 -0.72 14.47
CA HIS A 51 -3.52 0.39 13.76
C HIS A 51 -2.54 0.93 12.72
N ILE A 52 -2.76 0.57 11.45
CA ILE A 52 -1.83 0.89 10.36
C ILE A 52 -1.88 2.40 10.08
N PHE A 53 -0.71 3.01 9.90
CA PHE A 53 -0.61 4.44 9.60
C PHE A 53 -1.29 4.79 8.26
N PRO A 54 -2.08 5.88 8.17
CA PRO A 54 -2.73 6.28 6.93
C PRO A 54 -1.74 6.93 5.97
N ALA A 55 -1.86 6.64 4.68
CA ALA A 55 -1.01 7.25 3.67
C ALA A 55 -1.25 8.77 3.59
N GLN A 56 -0.14 9.51 3.61
CA GLN A 56 -0.11 10.97 3.61
C GLN A 56 0.20 11.52 2.21
N PRO A 57 -0.19 12.76 1.89
CA PRO A 57 0.14 13.36 0.60
C PRO A 57 1.66 13.63 0.51
N PRO A 58 2.22 13.67 -0.71
CA PRO A 58 3.63 14.02 -0.88
C PRO A 58 3.88 15.46 -0.41
N VAL A 59 4.98 15.65 0.32
CA VAL A 59 5.40 16.95 0.83
C VAL A 59 6.53 17.49 -0.03
N LYS A 60 6.49 18.80 -0.36
CA LYS A 60 7.60 19.41 -1.10
C LYS A 60 8.84 19.46 -0.21
N ILE A 61 9.98 19.14 -0.79
CA ILE A 61 11.28 19.23 -0.12
C ILE A 61 11.50 20.67 0.36
N GLY A 62 11.82 20.84 1.65
CA GLY A 62 12.11 22.15 2.26
C GLY A 62 10.93 22.83 2.96
N LEU A 63 9.73 22.24 2.97
CA LEU A 63 8.69 22.63 3.93
C LEU A 63 9.09 22.14 5.34
N SER A 64 8.85 22.98 6.35
CA SER A 64 8.97 22.56 7.76
C SER A 64 7.76 21.73 8.18
N ASP A 65 7.97 20.78 9.09
CA ASP A 65 6.94 19.85 9.58
C ASP A 65 5.72 20.57 10.20
N GLU A 66 5.91 21.78 10.75
CA GLU A 66 4.83 22.61 11.30
C GLU A 66 3.79 23.06 10.27
N ASN A 67 4.09 22.93 8.96
CA ASN A 67 3.21 23.30 7.86
C ASN A 67 2.62 22.09 7.12
N VAL A 68 2.74 20.88 7.68
CA VAL A 68 2.20 19.66 7.08
C VAL A 68 1.00 19.19 7.91
N ASP A 69 -0.19 19.38 7.36
CA ASP A 69 -1.40 18.85 7.97
C ASP A 69 -1.41 17.32 7.91
N PHE A 70 -1.72 16.70 9.04
CA PHE A 70 -1.93 15.26 9.11
C PHE A 70 -3.30 14.89 8.54
N VAL A 71 -3.33 13.93 7.64
CA VAL A 71 -4.55 13.36 7.08
C VAL A 71 -4.96 12.16 7.92
N GLU A 72 -6.11 12.29 8.57
CA GLU A 72 -6.72 11.24 9.39
C GLU A 72 -7.13 10.01 8.56
N PRO A 73 -7.20 8.82 9.18
CA PRO A 73 -7.65 7.59 8.52
C PRO A 73 -9.03 7.71 7.87
N ASP A 74 -9.19 7.13 6.69
CA ASP A 74 -10.51 6.96 6.07
C ASP A 74 -11.37 6.02 6.92
N ASN A 75 -12.43 6.56 7.51
CA ASN A 75 -13.29 5.83 8.44
C ASN A 75 -13.98 4.61 7.79
N GLU A 76 -14.37 4.70 6.52
CA GLU A 76 -15.03 3.58 5.84
C GLU A 76 -14.07 2.41 5.63
N ILE A 77 -12.80 2.70 5.33
CA ILE A 77 -11.77 1.67 5.13
C ILE A 77 -11.32 1.08 6.48
N TYR A 78 -11.07 1.92 7.49
CA TYR A 78 -10.53 1.47 8.77
C TYR A 78 -11.55 0.79 9.69
N SER A 79 -12.84 1.08 9.50
CA SER A 79 -13.92 0.38 10.21
C SER A 79 -14.37 -0.90 9.49
N SER A 80 -13.78 -1.22 8.33
CA SER A 80 -14.11 -2.42 7.56
C SER A 80 -13.49 -3.68 8.17
N SER A 81 -14.23 -4.78 8.10
CA SER A 81 -13.71 -6.13 8.38
C SER A 81 -13.09 -6.81 7.15
N GLN A 82 -13.17 -6.16 5.98
CA GLN A 82 -12.55 -6.68 4.76
C GLN A 82 -11.08 -6.29 4.69
N PRO A 83 -10.20 -7.19 4.20
CA PRO A 83 -8.78 -6.86 4.04
C PRO A 83 -8.59 -5.73 3.02
N TYR A 84 -7.66 -4.84 3.32
CA TYR A 84 -7.17 -3.80 2.40
C TYR A 84 -5.70 -4.08 2.04
N PRO A 85 -5.30 -3.94 0.76
CA PRO A 85 -6.17 -3.93 -0.41
C PRO A 85 -6.87 -5.29 -0.57
N SER A 86 -7.98 -5.32 -1.30
CA SER A 86 -8.76 -6.55 -1.50
C SER A 86 -8.13 -7.52 -2.50
N LYS A 87 -7.15 -7.08 -3.29
CA LYS A 87 -6.46 -7.86 -4.31
C LYS A 87 -4.96 -7.89 -4.05
N LEU A 88 -4.34 -9.03 -4.38
CA LEU A 88 -2.89 -9.24 -4.23
C LEU A 88 -2.08 -8.69 -5.41
N VAL A 89 -2.66 -8.68 -6.62
CA VAL A 89 -2.06 -8.22 -7.89
C VAL A 89 -3.07 -7.48 -8.74
#